data_AF-A0A9X6AFV4-F1
#
_entry.id   AF-A0A9X6AFV4-F1
#
_cell.length_a   1.000
_cell.length_b   1.000
_cell.length_c   1.000
_cell.angle_alpha   90.00
_cell.angle_beta   90.00
_cell.angle_gamma   90.00
#
_symmetry.space_group_name_H-M   'P 1'
#
loop_
_entity.id
_entity.type
_entity.pdbx_description
1 polymer ?
#
loop_
_entity_poly.entity_id
_entity_poly.type
_entity_poly.pdbx_seq_one_letter_code
_entity_poly.pdbx_strand_id
1 'polypeptide(L)'
;MSEPTDLSQPVAGLYEQLITLRFEQQLRELDGQGWRPISDAVGDESVPHVLARHVAGTVKRVLQGLPTEERVHAANHILESISTLDGAREWVDLVATGPRQLLALTRQEAPGVFAVRPATPLSDTALITNSPDDPSLGFELRAELATADRVDLLCAFVKWHGLRIIEQSLRAAHERSVPIRVITTTYIGATERRALDRLVREFNAEVKVNYETRTTRLHAKAWLFRRNSGYDTAYVGSSNLSKAALLDGLEWNVRLSSIATP
;
A
#
# COMPACT_ATOMS: atom_id res chain seq x y z
N MET A 1 -10.62 9.85 -3.99
CA MET A 1 -10.61 10.89 -5.03
C MET A 1 -11.90 11.66 -4.87
N SER A 2 -11.79 12.88 -4.37
CA SER A 2 -12.89 13.84 -4.26
C SER A 2 -13.58 14.01 -5.61
N GLU A 3 -14.89 14.22 -5.56
CA GLU A 3 -15.69 14.62 -6.72
C GLU A 3 -15.03 15.79 -7.46
N PRO A 4 -15.29 15.99 -8.77
CA PRO A 4 -14.99 17.28 -9.38
C PRO A 4 -15.65 18.33 -8.48
N THR A 5 -14.85 19.18 -7.85
CA THR A 5 -15.33 20.19 -6.92
C THR A 5 -16.46 20.92 -7.63
N ASP A 6 -17.68 20.80 -7.12
CA ASP A 6 -18.79 21.58 -7.62
C ASP A 6 -18.46 23.04 -7.29
N LEU A 7 -17.93 23.76 -8.27
CA LEU A 7 -17.52 25.15 -8.14
C LEU A 7 -18.70 26.12 -8.18
N SER A 8 -19.94 25.61 -8.04
CA SER A 8 -21.09 26.43 -7.62
C SER A 8 -20.79 27.22 -6.34
N GLN A 9 -19.86 26.72 -5.50
CA GLN A 9 -19.28 27.43 -4.37
C GLN A 9 -17.73 27.35 -4.41
N PRO A 10 -17.04 28.31 -5.04
CA PRO A 10 -15.58 28.33 -5.09
C PRO A 10 -14.96 28.45 -3.68
N VAL A 11 -13.90 27.69 -3.41
CA VAL A 11 -13.15 27.71 -2.14
C VAL A 11 -11.77 28.31 -2.37
N ALA A 12 -11.32 29.24 -1.52
CA ALA A 12 -9.95 29.73 -1.60
C ALA A 12 -8.97 28.65 -1.13
N GLY A 13 -7.94 28.32 -1.93
CA GLY A 13 -6.96 27.29 -1.57
C GLY A 13 -6.04 26.88 -2.70
N LEU A 14 -5.22 25.85 -2.44
CA LEU A 14 -4.36 25.21 -3.44
C LEU A 14 -5.14 24.13 -4.18
N TYR A 15 -4.95 24.08 -5.50
CA TYR A 15 -5.57 23.11 -6.39
C TYR A 15 -4.50 22.41 -7.23
N GLU A 16 -4.61 21.09 -7.36
CA GLU A 16 -3.81 20.27 -8.28
C GLU A 16 -4.72 19.52 -9.26
N GLN A 17 -5.62 20.28 -9.91
CA GLN A 17 -6.61 19.76 -10.84
C GLN A 17 -6.24 20.11 -12.28
N LEU A 18 -6.33 19.12 -13.16
CA LEU A 18 -6.18 19.34 -14.61
C LEU A 18 -7.29 20.28 -15.10
N ILE A 19 -6.91 21.36 -15.79
CA ILE A 19 -7.87 22.25 -16.45
C ILE A 19 -8.43 21.53 -17.68
N THR A 20 -9.68 21.10 -17.58
CA THR A 20 -10.44 20.52 -18.70
C THR A 20 -11.21 21.63 -19.42
N LEU A 21 -11.71 21.38 -20.64
CA LEU A 21 -12.50 22.36 -21.39
C LEU A 21 -13.71 22.89 -20.59
N ARG A 22 -14.39 22.02 -19.84
CA ARG A 22 -15.49 22.43 -18.96
C ARG A 22 -14.99 23.29 -17.80
N PHE A 23 -13.90 22.89 -17.17
CA PHE A 23 -13.34 23.63 -16.04
C PHE A 23 -12.78 25.00 -16.49
N GLU A 24 -12.20 25.08 -17.67
CA GLU A 24 -11.75 26.34 -18.27
C GLU A 24 -12.88 27.36 -18.44
N GLN A 25 -14.07 26.90 -18.88
CA GLN A 25 -15.26 27.76 -18.96
C GLN A 25 -15.68 28.28 -17.59
N GLN A 26 -15.71 27.39 -16.58
CA GLN A 26 -16.04 27.75 -15.20
C GLN A 26 -15.03 28.75 -14.60
N LEU A 27 -13.73 28.58 -14.88
CA LEU A 27 -12.70 29.49 -14.39
C LEU A 27 -12.87 30.91 -14.96
N ARG A 28 -13.32 31.06 -16.22
CA ARG A 28 -13.62 32.37 -16.82
C ARG A 28 -14.80 33.05 -16.14
N GLU A 29 -15.84 32.29 -15.78
CA GLU A 29 -16.99 32.81 -15.04
C GLU A 29 -16.59 33.27 -13.63
N LEU A 30 -15.73 32.51 -12.96
CA LEU A 30 -15.20 32.84 -11.64
C LEU A 30 -14.30 34.08 -11.67
N ASP A 31 -13.48 34.25 -12.71
CA ASP A 31 -12.65 35.45 -12.90
C ASP A 31 -13.52 36.71 -13.01
N GLY A 32 -14.64 36.63 -13.73
CA GLY A 32 -15.65 37.69 -13.80
C GLY A 32 -16.34 38.01 -12.47
N GLN A 33 -16.30 37.09 -11.50
CA GLN A 33 -16.85 37.26 -10.15
C GLN A 33 -15.79 37.72 -9.13
N GLY A 34 -14.57 38.03 -9.57
CA GLY A 34 -13.48 38.53 -8.72
C GLY A 34 -12.58 37.45 -8.12
N TRP A 35 -12.78 36.18 -8.47
CA TRP A 35 -11.78 35.13 -8.19
C TRP A 35 -10.59 35.30 -9.14
N ARG A 36 -9.41 34.82 -8.74
CA ARG A 36 -8.23 34.87 -9.61
C ARG A 36 -7.65 33.48 -9.78
N PRO A 37 -7.95 32.79 -10.88
CA PRO A 37 -7.31 31.51 -11.15
C PRO A 37 -5.81 31.70 -11.40
N ILE A 38 -5.00 30.84 -10.80
CA ILE A 38 -3.57 30.74 -11.05
C ILE A 38 -3.32 29.35 -11.62
N SER A 39 -2.67 29.29 -12.77
CA SER A 39 -2.39 28.05 -13.48
C SER A 39 -1.03 28.12 -14.16
N ASP A 40 -0.38 26.98 -14.30
CA ASP A 40 0.91 26.83 -14.98
C ASP A 40 0.90 25.54 -15.81
N ALA A 41 1.86 25.38 -16.72
CA ALA A 41 2.04 24.16 -17.47
C ALA A 41 2.40 22.99 -16.54
N VAL A 42 1.85 21.81 -16.83
CA VAL A 42 2.28 20.58 -16.18
C VAL A 42 3.66 20.22 -16.73
N GLY A 43 4.65 20.02 -15.85
CA GLY A 43 6.01 19.64 -16.27
C GLY A 43 6.04 18.30 -17.01
N ASP A 44 6.94 18.17 -17.97
CA ASP A 44 6.99 17.04 -18.93
C ASP A 44 6.96 15.66 -18.27
N GLU A 45 7.68 15.48 -17.15
CA GLU A 45 7.70 14.22 -16.40
C GLU A 45 6.35 13.89 -15.72
N SER A 46 5.56 14.92 -15.38
CA SER A 46 4.26 14.78 -14.72
C SER A 46 3.09 14.64 -15.70
N VAL A 47 3.24 15.09 -16.95
CA VAL A 47 2.16 15.10 -17.95
C VAL A 47 1.50 13.73 -18.11
N PRO A 48 2.24 12.61 -18.31
CA PRO A 48 1.62 11.29 -18.47
C PRO A 48 0.75 10.90 -17.26
N HIS A 49 1.24 11.14 -16.04
CA HIS A 49 0.54 10.81 -14.81
C HIS A 49 -0.73 11.66 -14.62
N VAL A 50 -0.64 12.98 -14.85
CA VAL A 50 -1.79 13.89 -14.68
C VAL A 50 -2.91 13.55 -15.66
N LEU A 51 -2.57 13.30 -16.93
CA LEU A 51 -3.54 12.91 -17.96
C LEU A 51 -4.13 11.52 -17.67
N ALA A 52 -3.29 10.52 -17.34
CA ALA A 52 -3.75 9.18 -17.00
C ALA A 52 -4.71 9.19 -15.81
N ARG A 53 -4.42 9.97 -14.76
CA ARG A 53 -5.30 10.13 -13.59
C ARG A 53 -6.68 10.68 -13.98
N HIS A 54 -6.73 11.67 -14.88
CA HIS A 54 -7.99 12.22 -15.36
C HIS A 54 -8.81 11.19 -16.16
N VAL A 55 -8.17 10.50 -17.10
CA VAL A 55 -8.81 9.46 -17.92
C VAL A 55 -9.31 8.31 -17.04
N ALA A 56 -8.46 7.77 -16.16
CA ALA A 56 -8.83 6.70 -15.24
C ALA A 56 -10.00 7.08 -14.33
N GLY A 57 -10.02 8.32 -13.81
CA GLY A 57 -11.14 8.83 -13.01
C GLY A 57 -12.45 8.92 -13.79
N THR A 58 -12.41 9.22 -15.09
CA THR A 58 -13.59 9.23 -15.96
C THR A 58 -14.06 7.81 -16.28
N VAL A 59 -13.15 6.92 -16.68
CA VAL A 59 -13.44 5.50 -16.96
C VAL A 59 -14.05 4.82 -15.73
N LYS A 60 -13.49 5.04 -14.54
CA LYS A 60 -14.02 4.51 -13.29
C LYS A 60 -15.48 4.91 -13.06
N ARG A 61 -15.81 6.19 -13.24
CA ARG A 61 -17.19 6.70 -13.06
C ARG A 61 -18.17 6.08 -14.05
N VAL A 62 -17.76 5.95 -15.32
CA VAL A 62 -18.56 5.26 -16.35
C VAL A 62 -18.82 3.81 -15.95
N LEU A 63 -17.77 3.05 -15.62
CA LEU A 63 -17.91 1.64 -15.23
C LEU A 63 -18.76 1.44 -13.97
N GLN A 64 -18.69 2.35 -13.00
CA GLN A 64 -19.52 2.31 -11.79
C GLN A 64 -21.01 2.52 -12.10
N GLY A 65 -21.34 3.35 -13.11
CA GLY A 65 -22.71 3.62 -13.53
C GLY A 65 -23.33 2.55 -14.43
N LEU A 66 -22.53 1.66 -15.01
CA LEU A 66 -23.01 0.61 -15.92
C LEU A 66 -23.55 -0.63 -15.17
N PRO A 67 -24.52 -1.35 -15.76
CA PRO A 67 -24.91 -2.69 -15.34
C PRO A 67 -23.71 -3.64 -15.30
N THR A 68 -23.70 -4.61 -14.38
CA THR A 68 -22.53 -5.46 -14.10
C THR A 68 -22.07 -6.25 -15.32
N GLU A 69 -23.03 -6.75 -16.10
CA GLU A 69 -22.88 -7.51 -17.32
C GLU A 69 -22.25 -6.71 -18.48
N GLU A 70 -22.43 -5.39 -18.50
CA GLU A 70 -21.89 -4.51 -19.55
C GLU A 70 -20.47 -4.02 -19.26
N ARG A 71 -20.00 -4.09 -18.01
CA ARG A 71 -18.73 -3.49 -17.60
C ARG A 71 -17.51 -4.04 -18.35
N VAL A 72 -17.45 -5.35 -18.57
CA VAL A 72 -16.33 -5.96 -19.32
C VAL A 72 -16.37 -5.56 -20.78
N HIS A 73 -17.57 -5.53 -21.39
CA HIS A 73 -17.73 -5.10 -22.77
C HIS A 73 -17.29 -3.64 -22.95
N ALA A 74 -17.74 -2.75 -22.07
CA ALA A 74 -17.33 -1.34 -22.08
C ALA A 74 -15.81 -1.17 -21.86
N ALA A 75 -15.21 -1.93 -20.94
CA ALA A 75 -13.76 -1.90 -20.71
C ALA A 75 -12.98 -2.33 -21.97
N ASN A 76 -13.38 -3.42 -22.61
CA ASN A 76 -12.75 -3.89 -23.85
C ASN A 76 -12.92 -2.90 -25.00
N HIS A 77 -14.08 -2.26 -25.13
CA HIS A 77 -14.28 -1.21 -26.15
C HIS A 77 -13.33 -0.01 -25.94
N ILE A 78 -13.08 0.39 -24.69
CA ILE A 78 -12.10 1.43 -24.36
C ILE A 78 -10.68 0.97 -24.74
N LEU A 79 -10.31 -0.26 -24.39
CA LEU A 79 -9.00 -0.84 -24.71
C LEU A 79 -8.76 -0.92 -26.22
N GLU A 80 -9.75 -1.38 -26.98
CA GLU A 80 -9.72 -1.41 -28.45
C GLU A 80 -9.53 -0.01 -29.04
N SER A 81 -10.20 1.00 -28.48
CA SER A 81 -10.01 2.40 -28.90
C SER A 81 -8.58 2.87 -28.68
N ILE A 82 -7.96 2.52 -27.55
CA ILE A 82 -6.55 2.83 -27.25
C ILE A 82 -5.61 2.12 -28.22
N SER A 83 -5.93 0.89 -28.64
CA SER A 83 -5.11 0.10 -29.57
C SER A 83 -4.95 0.71 -30.98
N THR A 84 -5.73 1.76 -31.29
CA THR A 84 -5.63 2.53 -32.53
C THR A 84 -4.47 3.52 -32.53
N LEU A 85 -3.89 3.82 -31.37
CA LEU A 85 -2.72 4.69 -31.25
C LEU A 85 -1.43 3.96 -31.63
N ASP A 86 -0.52 4.67 -32.30
CA ASP A 86 0.78 4.11 -32.70
C ASP A 86 1.56 3.62 -31.48
N GLY A 87 2.04 2.37 -31.54
CA GLY A 87 2.78 1.72 -30.45
C GLY A 87 1.92 1.17 -29.31
N ALA A 88 0.62 1.48 -29.23
CA ALA A 88 -0.21 1.03 -28.11
C ALA A 88 -0.54 -0.47 -28.13
N ARG A 89 -0.52 -1.11 -29.31
CA ARG A 89 -0.87 -2.53 -29.48
C ARG A 89 0.00 -3.50 -28.68
N GLU A 90 1.22 -3.12 -28.33
CA GLU A 90 2.10 -3.94 -27.49
C GLU A 90 1.60 -4.06 -26.05
N TRP A 91 0.88 -3.04 -25.57
CA TRP A 91 0.51 -2.89 -24.16
C TRP A 91 -0.98 -3.15 -23.89
N VAL A 92 -1.81 -3.14 -24.93
CA VAL A 92 -3.25 -3.37 -24.81
C VAL A 92 -3.55 -4.86 -24.86
N ASP A 93 -4.17 -5.37 -23.79
CA ASP A 93 -4.74 -6.71 -23.74
C ASP A 93 -6.21 -6.64 -23.30
N LEU A 94 -7.04 -7.54 -23.80
CA LEU A 94 -8.48 -7.54 -23.55
C LEU A 94 -8.83 -8.31 -22.27
N VAL A 95 -9.83 -7.80 -21.55
CA VAL A 95 -10.35 -8.46 -20.35
C VAL A 95 -11.17 -9.68 -20.76
N ALA A 96 -10.83 -10.84 -20.18
CA ALA A 96 -11.59 -12.07 -20.35
C ALA A 96 -13.04 -11.93 -19.81
N THR A 97 -13.94 -12.78 -20.31
CA THR A 97 -15.34 -12.82 -19.85
C THR A 97 -15.44 -13.12 -18.36
N GLY A 98 -16.22 -12.31 -17.63
CA GLY A 98 -16.32 -12.35 -16.18
C GLY A 98 -15.02 -11.86 -15.54
N PRO A 99 -14.97 -10.61 -15.02
CA PRO A 99 -13.72 -10.06 -14.51
C PRO A 99 -13.25 -10.89 -13.32
N ARG A 100 -12.07 -11.50 -13.45
CA ARG A 100 -11.44 -12.36 -12.44
C ARG A 100 -10.04 -11.86 -12.16
N GLN A 101 -9.65 -11.89 -10.89
CA GLN A 101 -8.31 -11.52 -10.46
C GLN A 101 -7.55 -12.76 -10.01
N LEU A 102 -6.30 -12.90 -10.45
CA LEU A 102 -5.40 -13.93 -9.94
C LEU A 102 -4.97 -13.53 -8.52
N LEU A 103 -5.38 -14.31 -7.51
CA LEU A 103 -5.11 -14.01 -6.10
C LEU A 103 -3.89 -14.76 -5.54
N ALA A 104 -3.56 -15.91 -6.12
CA ALA A 104 -2.42 -16.75 -5.77
C ALA A 104 -2.09 -17.73 -6.91
N LEU A 105 -0.83 -18.15 -7.00
CA LEU A 105 -0.36 -19.24 -7.86
C LEU A 105 0.54 -20.16 -7.02
N THR A 106 0.22 -21.45 -6.94
CA THR A 106 0.88 -22.40 -6.03
C THR A 106 1.37 -23.65 -6.76
N ARG A 107 2.49 -24.23 -6.32
CA ARG A 107 3.07 -25.46 -6.91
C ARG A 107 2.96 -26.59 -5.88
N GLN A 108 2.00 -27.50 -6.10
CA GLN A 108 1.59 -28.57 -5.17
C GLN A 108 1.05 -28.05 -3.83
N GLU A 109 -0.13 -28.54 -3.44
CA GLU A 109 -0.73 -28.23 -2.14
C GLU A 109 0.08 -28.90 -1.03
N ALA A 110 1.08 -28.21 -0.49
CA ALA A 110 1.28 -28.32 0.95
C ALA A 110 0.08 -27.59 1.57
N PRO A 111 -0.82 -28.27 2.29
CA PRO A 111 -2.01 -27.63 2.84
C PRO A 111 -1.58 -26.42 3.71
N GLY A 112 -2.09 -25.22 3.39
CA GLY A 112 -2.00 -24.08 4.30
C GLY A 112 -1.01 -22.95 3.97
N VAL A 113 -0.06 -23.10 3.04
CA VAL A 113 1.00 -22.06 2.83
C VAL A 113 0.43 -20.70 2.38
N PHE A 114 -0.63 -20.72 1.56
CA PHE A 114 -1.35 -19.53 1.11
C PHE A 114 -2.76 -19.42 1.71
N ALA A 115 -3.05 -20.18 2.79
CA ALA A 115 -4.39 -20.19 3.38
C ALA A 115 -4.80 -18.86 4.01
N VAL A 116 -3.85 -17.96 4.24
CA VAL A 116 -4.10 -16.64 4.83
C VAL A 116 -3.45 -15.56 3.97
N ARG A 117 -4.28 -14.78 3.28
CA ARG A 117 -3.87 -13.52 2.64
C ARG A 117 -4.13 -12.35 3.61
N PRO A 118 -3.38 -11.24 3.48
CA PRO A 118 -3.73 -10.02 4.19
C PRO A 118 -5.19 -9.62 3.87
N ALA A 119 -5.90 -9.07 4.86
CA ALA A 119 -7.28 -8.63 4.65
C ALA A 119 -7.33 -7.47 3.66
N THR A 120 -6.33 -6.58 3.75
CA THR A 120 -6.08 -5.56 2.75
C THR A 120 -5.48 -6.17 1.48
N PRO A 121 -6.09 -6.03 0.29
CA PRO A 121 -5.53 -6.56 -0.96
C PRO A 121 -4.08 -6.11 -1.17
N LEU A 122 -3.22 -6.98 -1.71
CA LEU A 122 -1.81 -6.63 -1.98
C LEU A 122 -1.64 -5.45 -2.93
N SER A 123 -2.67 -5.11 -3.72
CA SER A 123 -2.70 -3.98 -4.63
C SER A 123 -3.07 -2.65 -3.98
N ASP A 124 -3.49 -2.64 -2.71
CA ASP A 124 -4.20 -1.50 -2.13
C ASP A 124 -3.36 -0.84 -1.02
N THR A 125 -3.51 0.47 -0.86
CA THR A 125 -3.03 1.18 0.33
C THR A 125 -4.12 1.23 1.40
N ALA A 126 -3.74 1.24 2.67
CA ALA A 126 -4.70 1.37 3.77
C ALA A 126 -4.13 2.13 4.95
N LEU A 127 -5.00 2.76 5.74
CA LEU A 127 -4.69 3.21 7.09
C LEU A 127 -5.23 2.17 8.07
N ILE A 128 -4.37 1.63 8.92
CA ILE A 128 -4.72 0.63 9.93
C ILE A 128 -4.62 1.27 11.30
N THR A 129 -5.75 1.33 12.01
CA THR A 129 -5.84 2.02 13.31
C THR A 129 -5.99 1.10 14.52
N ASN A 130 -6.09 -0.22 14.30
CA ASN A 130 -6.55 -1.21 15.28
C ASN A 130 -7.94 -0.89 15.87
N SER A 131 -8.78 -0.15 15.14
CA SER A 131 -10.22 -0.03 15.44
C SER A 131 -10.90 -1.41 15.38
N PRO A 132 -11.98 -1.67 16.14
CA PRO A 132 -12.72 -2.94 16.06
C PRO A 132 -13.19 -3.33 14.65
N ASP A 133 -13.44 -2.34 13.80
CA ASP A 133 -13.88 -2.53 12.41
C ASP A 133 -12.72 -2.70 11.42
N ASP A 134 -11.48 -2.43 11.86
CA ASP A 134 -10.26 -2.56 11.03
C ASP A 134 -9.61 -3.94 11.24
N PRO A 135 -8.94 -4.50 10.21
CA PRO A 135 -7.99 -5.59 10.43
C PRO A 135 -6.91 -5.15 11.42
N SER A 136 -6.74 -5.90 12.51
CA SER A 136 -5.63 -5.63 13.45
C SER A 136 -4.28 -5.72 12.72
N LEU A 137 -3.33 -4.86 13.07
CA LEU A 137 -1.97 -4.91 12.51
C LEU A 137 -1.34 -6.29 12.74
N GLY A 138 -1.56 -6.90 13.91
CA GLY A 138 -1.06 -8.25 14.19
C GLY A 138 -1.58 -9.30 13.20
N PHE A 139 -2.84 -9.21 12.76
CA PHE A 139 -3.38 -10.09 11.72
C PHE A 139 -2.71 -9.86 10.37
N GLU A 140 -2.62 -8.60 9.95
CA GLU A 140 -1.99 -8.18 8.70
C GLU A 140 -0.54 -8.69 8.63
N LEU A 141 0.29 -8.42 9.65
CA LEU A 141 1.68 -8.88 9.69
C LEU A 141 1.80 -10.41 9.65
N ARG A 142 0.90 -11.16 10.31
CA ARG A 142 0.92 -12.64 10.25
C ARG A 142 0.65 -13.16 8.83
N ALA A 143 -0.25 -12.53 8.10
CA ALA A 143 -0.60 -12.90 6.73
C ALA A 143 0.48 -12.47 5.72
N GLU A 144 1.09 -11.31 5.95
CA GLU A 144 2.22 -10.82 5.17
C GLU A 144 3.43 -11.77 5.32
N LEU A 145 3.78 -12.16 6.56
CA LEU A 145 4.80 -13.18 6.85
C LEU A 145 4.51 -14.55 6.21
N ALA A 146 3.24 -14.91 6.00
CA ALA A 146 2.88 -16.19 5.39
C ALA A 146 3.22 -16.26 3.89
N THR A 147 3.36 -15.10 3.23
CA THR A 147 3.45 -15.03 1.76
C THR A 147 4.65 -14.24 1.25
N ALA A 148 5.45 -13.65 2.13
CA ALA A 148 6.67 -12.93 1.76
C ALA A 148 7.84 -13.88 1.42
N ASP A 149 8.65 -13.46 0.45
CA ASP A 149 9.92 -14.10 0.08
C ASP A 149 11.11 -13.47 0.82
N ARG A 150 10.96 -12.26 1.37
CA ARG A 150 11.90 -11.60 2.27
C ARG A 150 11.20 -10.61 3.19
N VAL A 151 11.70 -10.48 4.42
CA VAL A 151 11.12 -9.61 5.45
C VAL A 151 12.20 -8.72 6.04
N ASP A 152 11.95 -7.41 6.03
CA ASP A 152 12.80 -6.43 6.71
C ASP A 152 11.99 -5.70 7.78
N LEU A 153 12.50 -5.69 9.00
CA LEU A 153 11.94 -4.97 10.14
C LEU A 153 12.90 -3.87 10.59
N LEU A 154 12.45 -2.63 10.56
CA LEU A 154 13.08 -1.52 11.26
C LEU A 154 12.19 -1.17 12.45
N CYS A 155 12.66 -1.36 13.68
CA CYS A 155 11.81 -1.11 14.84
C CYS A 155 12.58 -0.56 16.02
N ALA A 156 12.07 0.52 16.60
CA ALA A 156 12.66 1.11 17.78
C ALA A 156 12.65 0.14 18.97
N PHE A 157 11.52 -0.55 19.22
CA PHE A 157 11.36 -1.47 20.36
C PHE A 157 10.93 -2.87 19.92
N VAL A 158 11.70 -3.87 20.34
CA VAL A 158 11.36 -5.28 20.18
C VAL A 158 11.09 -5.89 21.55
N LYS A 159 9.80 -6.16 21.85
CA LYS A 159 9.35 -6.73 23.12
C LYS A 159 8.96 -8.19 22.97
N TRP A 160 9.18 -8.97 24.01
CA TRP A 160 8.91 -10.41 24.01
C TRP A 160 7.45 -10.75 23.68
N HIS A 161 6.49 -10.07 24.33
CA HIS A 161 5.08 -10.33 24.09
C HIS A 161 4.61 -9.89 22.70
N GLY A 162 5.29 -8.92 22.07
CA GLY A 162 5.05 -8.58 20.67
C GLY A 162 5.50 -9.71 19.73
N LEU A 163 6.73 -10.19 19.94
CA LEU A 163 7.28 -11.32 19.18
C LEU A 163 6.39 -12.57 19.28
N ARG A 164 5.83 -12.86 20.46
CA ARG A 164 4.92 -14.00 20.69
C ARG A 164 3.66 -13.97 19.81
N ILE A 165 3.16 -12.80 19.43
CA ILE A 165 1.92 -12.68 18.63
C ILE A 165 2.11 -13.18 17.20
N ILE A 166 3.31 -13.00 16.65
CA ILE A 166 3.65 -13.36 15.26
C ILE A 166 4.58 -14.59 15.18
N GLU A 167 4.81 -15.27 16.30
CA GLU A 167 5.78 -16.37 16.42
C GLU A 167 5.52 -17.51 15.44
N GLN A 168 4.27 -17.94 15.30
CA GLN A 168 3.93 -19.04 14.39
C GLN A 168 4.22 -18.65 12.93
N SER A 169 3.92 -17.41 12.54
CA SER A 169 4.21 -16.93 11.19
C SER A 169 5.71 -16.75 10.94
N LEU A 170 6.48 -16.30 11.94
CA LEU A 170 7.94 -16.24 11.85
C LEU A 170 8.56 -17.65 11.72
N ARG A 171 8.05 -18.62 12.47
CA ARG A 171 8.47 -20.03 12.36
C ARG A 171 8.19 -20.58 10.96
N ALA A 172 6.98 -20.38 10.45
CA ALA A 172 6.62 -20.80 9.09
C ALA A 172 7.47 -20.11 8.01
N ALA A 173 7.79 -18.82 8.17
CA ALA A 173 8.71 -18.12 7.26
C ALA A 173 10.12 -18.70 7.32
N HIS A 174 10.62 -19.01 8.51
CA HIS A 174 11.92 -19.67 8.69
C HIS A 174 11.97 -21.07 8.05
N GLU A 175 10.93 -21.89 8.21
CA GLU A 175 10.81 -23.21 7.57
C GLU A 175 10.85 -23.12 6.03
N ARG A 176 10.33 -22.03 5.46
CA ARG A 176 10.43 -21.70 4.03
C ARG A 176 11.76 -21.04 3.63
N SER A 177 12.72 -20.93 4.55
CA SER A 177 14.01 -20.25 4.34
C SER A 177 13.90 -18.78 3.91
N VAL A 178 12.85 -18.09 4.35
CA VAL A 178 12.65 -16.65 4.08
C VAL A 178 13.71 -15.84 4.85
N PRO A 179 14.51 -14.98 4.18
CA PRO A 179 15.45 -14.10 4.86
C PRO A 179 14.70 -13.05 5.69
N ILE A 180 15.04 -12.97 6.98
CA ILE A 180 14.49 -11.98 7.92
C ILE A 180 15.64 -11.09 8.40
N ARG A 181 15.53 -9.78 8.20
CA ARG A 181 16.49 -8.79 8.73
C ARG A 181 15.81 -7.86 9.71
N VAL A 182 16.49 -7.57 10.81
CA VAL A 182 15.97 -6.69 11.87
C VAL A 182 17.01 -5.63 12.19
N ILE A 183 16.61 -4.36 12.12
CA ILE A 183 17.37 -3.23 12.64
C ILE A 183 16.61 -2.66 13.83
N THR A 184 17.31 -2.54 14.97
CA THR A 184 16.73 -2.00 16.20
C THR A 184 17.74 -1.18 17.01
N THR A 185 17.36 -0.68 18.17
CA THR A 185 18.22 0.12 19.05
C THR A 185 18.01 -0.22 20.53
N THR A 186 18.99 0.16 21.35
CA THR A 186 18.89 0.15 22.82
C THR A 186 18.69 1.54 23.43
N TYR A 187 18.45 2.60 22.62
CA TYR A 187 18.45 4.00 23.06
C TYR A 187 17.69 4.30 24.38
N ILE A 188 16.51 3.70 24.60
CA ILE A 188 15.74 3.86 25.85
C ILE A 188 15.59 2.58 26.67
N GLY A 189 16.36 1.52 26.34
CA GLY A 189 16.30 0.24 27.07
C GLY A 189 15.00 -0.56 26.90
N ALA A 190 14.11 -0.19 25.97
CA ALA A 190 12.82 -0.86 25.78
C ALA A 190 12.89 -2.17 24.96
N THR A 191 13.99 -2.39 24.22
CA THR A 191 14.23 -3.63 23.48
C THR A 191 14.73 -4.73 24.41
N GLU A 192 14.05 -5.87 24.40
CA GLU A 192 14.34 -6.98 25.31
C GLU A 192 15.34 -7.96 24.67
N ARG A 193 16.48 -8.18 25.32
CA ARG A 193 17.51 -9.14 24.87
C ARG A 193 16.94 -10.52 24.52
N ARG A 194 16.05 -11.06 25.37
CA ARG A 194 15.42 -12.38 25.14
C ARG A 194 14.64 -12.45 23.82
N ALA A 195 14.04 -11.34 23.38
CA ALA A 195 13.31 -11.28 22.12
C ALA A 195 14.28 -11.28 20.93
N LEU A 196 15.41 -10.54 21.03
CA LEU A 196 16.46 -10.55 20.01
C LEU A 196 17.16 -11.91 19.92
N ASP A 197 17.52 -12.51 21.06
CA ASP A 197 18.13 -13.83 21.12
C ASP A 197 17.24 -14.87 20.43
N ARG A 198 15.91 -14.76 20.58
CA ARG A 198 14.97 -15.65 19.92
C ARG A 198 14.86 -15.41 18.41
N LEU A 199 14.82 -14.15 17.97
CA LEU A 199 14.87 -13.82 16.54
C LEU A 199 16.08 -14.45 15.84
N VAL A 200 17.26 -14.35 16.47
CA VAL A 200 18.49 -14.92 15.93
C VAL A 200 18.47 -16.45 15.99
N ARG A 201 18.16 -17.04 17.14
CA ARG A 201 18.36 -18.48 17.38
C ARG A 201 17.26 -19.37 16.81
N GLU A 202 16.01 -18.92 16.85
CA GLU A 202 14.86 -19.76 16.44
C GLU A 202 14.35 -19.43 15.04
N PHE A 203 14.56 -18.19 14.55
CA PHE A 203 14.05 -17.74 13.25
C PHE A 203 15.17 -17.38 12.26
N ASN A 204 16.44 -17.58 12.64
CA ASN A 204 17.63 -17.29 11.83
C ASN A 204 17.63 -15.85 11.25
N ALA A 205 17.14 -14.88 12.02
CA ALA A 205 17.11 -13.49 11.59
C ALA A 205 18.48 -12.82 11.70
N GLU A 206 18.85 -12.02 10.70
CA GLU A 206 20.00 -11.11 10.78
C GLU A 206 19.60 -9.88 11.61
N VAL A 207 20.07 -9.80 12.85
CA VAL A 207 19.74 -8.70 13.77
C VAL A 207 20.92 -7.75 13.90
N LYS A 208 20.70 -6.46 13.60
CA LYS A 208 21.64 -5.36 13.85
C LYS A 208 21.07 -4.42 14.89
N VAL A 209 21.85 -4.13 15.92
CA VAL A 209 21.45 -3.28 17.04
C VAL A 209 22.31 -2.02 17.05
N ASN A 210 21.66 -0.86 16.99
CA ASN A 210 22.32 0.41 17.27
C ASN A 210 22.39 0.63 18.78
N TYR A 211 23.61 0.56 19.33
CA TYR A 211 23.91 0.77 20.74
C TYR A 211 24.15 2.24 21.10
N GLU A 212 24.20 3.16 20.13
CA GLU A 212 24.34 4.59 20.39
C GLU A 212 23.11 5.11 21.14
N THR A 213 23.34 5.75 22.29
CA THR A 213 22.27 6.20 23.19
C THR A 213 22.22 7.71 23.37
N ARG A 214 23.14 8.49 22.80
CA ARG A 214 23.28 9.93 23.06
C ARG A 214 22.96 10.79 21.85
N THR A 215 23.36 10.37 20.65
CA THR A 215 23.32 11.23 19.45
C THR A 215 22.20 10.83 18.47
N THR A 216 22.03 9.54 18.19
CA THR A 216 21.05 9.07 17.20
C THR A 216 19.88 8.34 17.87
N ARG A 217 18.70 8.96 17.81
CA ARG A 217 17.46 8.36 18.32
C ARG A 217 16.74 7.62 17.20
N LEU A 218 17.06 6.34 17.01
CA LEU A 218 16.30 5.52 16.07
C LEU A 218 14.90 5.25 16.65
N HIS A 219 13.89 5.98 16.16
CA HIS A 219 12.50 5.79 16.57
C HIS A 219 11.57 5.41 15.40
N ALA A 220 12.13 4.98 14.28
CA ALA A 220 11.36 4.47 13.15
C ALA A 220 10.68 3.13 13.47
N LYS A 221 9.52 2.90 12.87
CA LYS A 221 8.87 1.59 12.79
C LYS A 221 8.42 1.36 11.36
N ALA A 222 8.99 0.35 10.73
CA ALA A 222 8.63 -0.05 9.40
C ALA A 222 8.78 -1.57 9.23
N TRP A 223 7.81 -2.17 8.58
CA TRP A 223 7.89 -3.53 8.04
C TRP A 223 7.91 -3.43 6.52
N LEU A 224 8.82 -4.16 5.87
CA LEU A 224 8.84 -4.32 4.42
C LEU A 224 8.75 -5.82 4.11
N PHE A 225 7.76 -6.18 3.30
CA PHE A 225 7.52 -7.54 2.83
C PHE A 225 7.75 -7.57 1.33
N ARG A 226 8.80 -8.29 0.93
CA ARG A 226 9.22 -8.42 -0.45
C ARG A 226 8.73 -9.74 -1.03
N ARG A 227 8.25 -9.72 -2.26
CA ARG A 227 7.75 -10.87 -3.02
C ARG A 227 8.35 -10.87 -4.41
N ASN A 228 8.81 -12.04 -4.84
CA ASN A 228 9.31 -12.25 -6.19
C ASN A 228 8.23 -12.04 -7.27
N SER A 229 6.95 -12.07 -6.87
CA SER A 229 5.81 -11.75 -7.74
C SER A 229 5.65 -10.25 -8.04
N GLY A 230 6.42 -9.36 -7.38
CA GLY A 230 6.33 -7.91 -7.54
C GLY A 230 5.26 -7.22 -6.69
N TYR A 231 4.47 -7.99 -5.92
CA TYR A 231 3.44 -7.48 -5.01
C TYR A 231 4.01 -7.17 -3.61
N ASP A 232 5.02 -6.31 -3.58
CA ASP A 232 5.66 -5.86 -2.35
C ASP A 232 4.73 -4.96 -1.55
N THR A 233 4.83 -5.07 -0.22
CA THR A 233 4.03 -4.26 0.70
C THR A 233 4.92 -3.73 1.82
N ALA A 234 4.52 -2.60 2.40
CA ALA A 234 5.21 -2.06 3.56
C ALA A 234 4.20 -1.46 4.55
N TYR A 235 4.57 -1.44 5.83
CA TYR A 235 3.79 -0.82 6.88
C TYR A 235 4.70 0.17 7.58
N VAL A 236 4.31 1.44 7.62
CA VAL A 236 5.06 2.51 8.28
C VAL A 236 4.13 3.23 9.24
N GLY A 237 4.54 3.38 10.48
CA GLY A 237 3.64 3.92 11.50
C GLY A 237 4.23 4.02 12.89
N SER A 238 3.34 4.06 13.88
CA SER A 238 3.69 4.17 15.30
C SER A 238 3.94 2.82 15.98
N SER A 239 3.53 1.71 15.36
CA SER A 239 3.55 0.38 15.98
C SER A 239 4.95 -0.22 16.12
N ASN A 240 5.39 -0.39 17.37
CA ASN A 240 6.55 -1.22 17.67
C ASN A 240 6.21 -2.72 17.66
N LEU A 241 7.20 -3.61 17.69
CA LEU A 241 6.98 -5.05 17.89
C LEU A 241 6.67 -5.31 19.37
N SER A 242 5.43 -5.03 19.78
CA SER A 242 4.92 -5.16 21.15
C SER A 242 3.46 -5.62 21.16
N LYS A 243 2.99 -6.19 22.28
CA LYS A 243 1.59 -6.65 22.38
C LYS A 243 0.59 -5.52 22.17
N ALA A 244 0.79 -4.41 22.88
CA ALA A 244 -0.08 -3.24 22.76
C ALA A 244 -0.16 -2.79 21.29
N ALA A 245 0.97 -2.57 20.65
CA ALA A 245 0.98 -2.02 19.28
C ALA A 245 0.37 -2.93 18.20
N LEU A 246 0.34 -4.25 18.43
CA LEU A 246 -0.15 -5.22 17.45
C LEU A 246 -1.62 -5.62 17.66
N LEU A 247 -2.19 -5.38 18.84
CA LEU A 247 -3.54 -5.86 19.21
C LEU A 247 -4.39 -4.79 19.90
N ASP A 248 -3.88 -4.24 21.01
CA ASP A 248 -4.72 -3.54 22.00
C ASP A 248 -4.60 -2.00 21.93
N GLY A 249 -3.56 -1.49 21.27
CA GLY A 249 -3.17 -0.09 21.28
C GLY A 249 -3.73 0.71 20.11
N LEU A 250 -4.08 1.97 20.38
CA LEU A 250 -4.40 2.97 19.36
C LEU A 250 -3.11 3.34 18.62
N GLU A 251 -2.91 2.75 17.46
CA GLU A 251 -1.71 2.90 16.65
C GLU A 251 -2.14 3.24 15.24
N TRP A 252 -1.37 4.08 14.54
CA TRP A 252 -1.64 4.40 13.15
C TRP A 252 -0.53 3.85 12.28
N ASN A 253 -0.91 3.02 11.32
CA ASN A 253 0.02 2.44 10.36
C ASN A 253 -0.51 2.64 8.95
N VAL A 254 0.31 3.26 8.12
CA VAL A 254 0.04 3.35 6.68
C VAL A 254 0.61 2.12 6.04
N ARG A 255 -0.25 1.36 5.37
CA ARG A 255 0.14 0.30 4.46
C ARG A 255 0.36 0.85 3.07
N LEU A 256 1.52 0.51 2.50
CA LEU A 256 1.97 0.85 1.16
C LEU A 256 1.96 -0.43 0.31
N SER A 257 1.73 -0.27 -0.99
CA SER A 257 1.76 -1.35 -1.99
C SER A 257 2.54 -0.86 -3.20
N SER A 258 3.48 -1.66 -3.69
CA SER A 258 4.20 -1.36 -4.94
C SER A 258 3.29 -1.26 -6.17
N ILE A 259 2.06 -1.77 -6.09
CA ILE A 259 1.10 -1.71 -7.19
C ILE A 259 0.29 -0.42 -7.16
N ALA A 260 -0.15 0.03 -5.98
CA ALA A 260 -0.89 1.29 -5.85
C ALA A 260 0.02 2.52 -5.88
N THR A 261 1.28 2.38 -5.44
CA THR A 261 2.28 3.45 -5.43
C THR A 261 3.57 2.95 -6.12
N PRO A 262 3.53 2.75 -7.45
CA PRO A 262 4.67 2.28 -8.24
C PRO A 262 5.79 3.31 -8.38
#